data_AF-A0A7Y0N2M0-F1
#
_entry.id   AF-A0A7Y0N2M0-F1
#
_cell.length_a   1.000
_cell.length_b   1.000
_cell.length_c   1.000
_cell.angle_alpha   90.00
_cell.angle_beta   90.00
_cell.angle_gamma   90.00
#
_symmetry.space_group_name_H-M   'P 1'
#
loop_
_entity.id
_entity.type
_entity.pdbx_description
1 polymer ?
#
loop_
_entity_poly.entity_id
_entity_poly.type
_entity_poly.pdbx_seq_one_letter_code
_entity_poly.pdbx_strand_id
1 'polypeptide(L)'
;PFSSPYTIVERDGIRVGVIGVMGVDAFYNTMWKGNRKGLTIDDPIKTTQFWVDKIRDEVDMVVVLTHQNKTAPMQTDKEADPEVQRGFDEDYDMAGKLKGVDVIFGGHSDHGLWKPVVHPKTGTVIGLTFGQGKYLGYTKFAVDTEKHDVKLLDGKLIPVESDKLERDKKTSDLIANARKQYPELGQQLATIND
;
A
#
# COMPACT_ATOMS: atom_id res chain seq x y z
N PRO A 1 15.12 3.69 16.97
CA PRO A 1 14.19 3.33 15.88
C PRO A 1 14.86 3.54 14.51
N PHE A 2 14.79 2.56 13.62
CA PHE A 2 15.38 2.63 12.27
C PHE A 2 14.51 3.43 11.27
N SER A 3 13.29 3.80 11.66
CA SER A 3 12.34 4.62 10.90
C SER A 3 11.36 5.32 11.84
N SER A 4 10.62 6.30 11.31
CA SER A 4 9.45 6.88 11.98
C SER A 4 8.24 5.94 11.84
N PRO A 5 7.56 5.57 12.93
CA PRO A 5 6.45 4.62 12.89
C PRO A 5 5.16 5.21 12.30
N TYR A 6 5.01 6.53 12.38
CA TYR A 6 3.89 7.26 11.81
C TYR A 6 4.28 8.68 11.41
N THR A 7 3.38 9.35 10.70
CA THR A 7 3.37 10.80 10.50
C THR A 7 1.93 11.33 10.59
N ILE A 8 1.77 12.63 10.85
CA ILE A 8 0.48 13.30 10.76
C ILE A 8 0.57 14.32 9.62
N VAL A 9 -0.31 14.19 8.64
CA VAL A 9 -0.41 15.12 7.51
C VAL A 9 -1.69 15.93 7.67
N GLU A 10 -1.55 17.25 7.68
CA GLU A 10 -2.69 18.16 7.74
C GLU A 10 -2.93 18.81 6.38
N ARG A 11 -4.16 18.76 5.88
CA ARG A 11 -4.60 19.43 4.64
C ARG A 11 -6.01 19.97 4.83
N ASP A 12 -6.21 21.23 4.49
CA ASP A 12 -7.50 21.91 4.57
C ASP A 12 -8.21 21.73 5.94
N GLY A 13 -7.43 21.74 7.02
CA GLY A 13 -7.91 21.57 8.40
C GLY A 13 -8.19 20.12 8.83
N ILE A 14 -7.98 19.13 7.97
CA ILE A 14 -8.12 17.70 8.29
C ILE A 14 -6.75 17.11 8.61
N ARG A 15 -6.60 16.52 9.80
CA ARG A 15 -5.40 15.83 10.27
C ARG A 15 -5.53 14.33 10.01
N VAL A 16 -4.63 13.79 9.18
CA VAL A 16 -4.57 12.36 8.85
C VAL A 16 -3.33 11.73 9.47
N GLY A 17 -3.54 10.82 10.41
CA GLY A 17 -2.49 9.96 10.94
C GLY A 17 -2.19 8.82 9.97
N VAL A 18 -0.93 8.67 9.57
CA VAL A 18 -0.48 7.62 8.66
C VAL A 18 0.53 6.73 9.38
N ILE A 19 0.18 5.47 9.60
CA ILE A 19 1.01 4.47 10.28
C ILE A 19 1.54 3.48 9.24
N GLY A 20 2.83 3.18 9.27
CA GLY A 20 3.44 2.16 8.41
C GLY A 20 3.72 0.87 9.17
N VAL A 21 3.38 -0.28 8.58
CA VAL A 21 3.60 -1.60 9.19
C VAL A 21 4.08 -2.65 8.20
N MET A 22 5.00 -3.51 8.64
CA MET A 22 5.54 -4.64 7.90
C MET A 22 4.96 -5.95 8.45
N GLY A 23 4.50 -6.84 7.56
CA GLY A 23 3.97 -8.15 7.92
C GLY A 23 5.06 -9.17 8.26
N VAL A 24 4.70 -10.15 9.09
CA VAL A 24 5.61 -11.24 9.50
C VAL A 24 6.04 -12.09 8.31
N ASP A 25 5.10 -12.55 7.50
CA ASP A 25 5.38 -13.37 6.31
C ASP A 25 6.30 -12.63 5.34
N ALA A 26 5.90 -11.42 4.94
CA ALA A 26 6.66 -10.56 4.05
C ALA A 26 8.11 -10.37 4.53
N PHE A 27 8.33 -10.05 5.81
CA PHE A 27 9.67 -9.82 6.35
C PHE A 27 10.55 -11.09 6.35
N TYR A 28 10.01 -12.20 6.85
CA TYR A 28 10.82 -13.39 7.08
C TYR A 28 11.04 -14.23 5.82
N ASN A 29 10.07 -14.24 4.90
CA ASN A 29 10.05 -15.12 3.74
C ASN A 29 10.55 -14.46 2.45
N THR A 30 10.52 -13.13 2.33
CA THR A 30 10.96 -12.45 1.09
C THR A 30 12.29 -11.74 1.19
N MET A 31 12.74 -11.40 2.40
CA MET A 31 14.05 -10.77 2.57
C MET A 31 15.12 -11.80 2.78
N TRP A 32 16.19 -11.70 1.97
CA TRP A 32 17.38 -12.52 2.13
C TRP A 32 17.91 -12.43 3.57
N LYS A 33 18.16 -13.59 4.18
CA LYS A 33 18.54 -13.70 5.61
C LYS A 33 19.74 -12.83 5.98
N GLY A 34 20.70 -12.66 5.06
CA GLY A 34 21.87 -11.79 5.26
C GLY A 34 21.50 -10.32 5.47
N ASN A 35 20.50 -9.80 4.74
CA ASN A 35 20.06 -8.40 4.80
C ASN A 35 19.23 -8.07 6.04
N ARG A 36 18.76 -9.08 6.78
CA ARG A 36 17.97 -8.90 8.01
C ARG A 36 18.63 -9.46 9.26
N LYS A 37 19.95 -9.72 9.20
CA LYS A 37 20.70 -10.20 10.36
C LYS A 37 20.67 -9.16 11.47
N GLY A 38 20.21 -9.55 12.66
CA GLY A 38 20.06 -8.65 13.81
C GLY A 38 18.79 -7.78 13.78
N LEU A 39 17.92 -7.97 12.79
CA LEU A 39 16.61 -7.32 12.72
C LEU A 39 15.51 -8.33 13.03
N THR A 40 14.55 -7.89 13.83
CA THR A 40 13.30 -8.59 14.11
C THR A 40 12.16 -7.62 13.87
N ILE A 41 10.97 -8.18 13.67
CA ILE A 41 9.73 -7.43 13.68
C ILE A 41 8.78 -8.03 14.71
N ASP A 42 8.01 -7.15 15.34
CA ASP A 42 6.98 -7.51 16.29
C ASP A 42 5.67 -7.87 15.56
N ASP A 43 4.71 -8.36 16.33
CA ASP A 43 3.35 -8.61 15.85
C ASP A 43 2.77 -7.31 15.23
N PRO A 44 2.38 -7.33 13.94
CA PRO A 44 1.99 -6.12 13.24
C PRO A 44 0.66 -5.56 13.76
N ILE A 45 -0.25 -6.40 14.24
CA ILE A 45 -1.56 -5.98 14.76
C ILE A 45 -1.38 -5.28 16.11
N LYS A 46 -0.61 -5.89 17.03
CA LYS A 46 -0.32 -5.28 18.35
C LYS A 46 0.45 -3.98 18.20
N THR A 47 1.44 -3.96 17.31
CA THR A 47 2.25 -2.77 17.03
C THR A 47 1.40 -1.65 16.44
N THR A 48 0.53 -1.97 15.48
CA THR A 48 -0.38 -0.99 14.88
C THR A 48 -1.33 -0.43 15.93
N GLN A 49 -2.01 -1.29 16.72
CA GLN A 49 -2.93 -0.82 17.76
C GLN A 49 -2.23 0.12 18.76
N PHE A 50 -1.01 -0.21 19.19
CA PHE A 50 -0.24 0.65 20.09
C PHE A 50 -0.03 2.06 19.53
N TRP A 51 0.28 2.19 18.23
CA TRP A 51 0.46 3.50 17.60
C TRP A 51 -0.86 4.21 17.32
N VAL A 52 -1.91 3.47 16.96
CA VAL A 52 -3.26 4.02 16.82
C VAL A 52 -3.70 4.64 18.13
N ASP A 53 -3.62 3.90 19.24
CA ASP A 53 -4.01 4.37 20.58
C ASP A 53 -3.27 5.65 20.99
N LYS A 54 -2.02 5.83 20.53
CA LYS A 54 -1.22 7.03 20.82
C LYS A 54 -1.65 8.26 20.04
N ILE A 55 -2.08 8.11 18.79
CA ILE A 55 -2.31 9.24 17.88
C ILE A 55 -3.80 9.52 17.64
N ARG A 56 -4.69 8.60 18.04
CA ARG A 56 -6.11 8.64 17.66
C ARG A 56 -6.79 9.94 18.05
N ASP A 57 -6.50 10.46 19.24
CA ASP A 57 -7.09 11.69 19.78
C ASP A 57 -6.52 12.95 19.12
N GLU A 58 -5.44 12.83 18.33
CA GLU A 58 -4.79 13.95 17.64
C GLU A 58 -5.18 14.05 16.16
N VAL A 59 -5.97 13.11 15.63
CA VAL A 59 -6.24 13.03 14.19
C VAL A 59 -7.73 12.77 13.93
N ASP A 60 -8.19 13.26 12.78
CA ASP A 60 -9.55 13.05 12.29
C ASP A 60 -9.68 11.69 11.58
N MET A 61 -8.60 11.24 10.95
CA MET A 61 -8.55 9.98 10.21
C MET A 61 -7.23 9.23 10.45
N VAL A 62 -7.31 7.90 10.57
CA VAL A 62 -6.16 6.99 10.67
C VAL A 62 -6.10 6.09 9.44
N VAL A 63 -4.99 6.22 8.73
CA VAL A 63 -4.59 5.39 7.59
C VAL A 63 -3.47 4.45 8.06
N VAL A 64 -3.62 3.16 7.80
CA VAL A 64 -2.54 2.18 7.98
C VAL A 64 -2.06 1.73 6.62
N LEU A 65 -0.76 1.87 6.37
CA LEU A 65 -0.07 1.38 5.18
C LEU A 65 0.62 0.07 5.55
N THR A 66 0.18 -1.04 4.95
CA THR A 66 0.71 -2.37 5.25
C THR A 66 1.56 -2.88 4.10
N HIS A 67 2.61 -3.61 4.43
CA HIS A 67 3.32 -4.47 3.49
C HIS A 67 3.30 -5.89 4.05
N GLN A 68 2.17 -6.58 3.87
CA GLN A 68 1.88 -7.90 4.46
C GLN A 68 1.10 -8.77 3.47
N ASN A 69 0.62 -9.95 3.87
CA ASN A 69 0.09 -11.03 3.02
C ASN A 69 1.18 -11.87 2.35
N LYS A 70 0.76 -12.92 1.63
CA LYS A 70 1.63 -13.76 0.82
C LYS A 70 2.20 -13.03 -0.38
N THR A 71 3.43 -13.37 -0.73
CA THR A 71 4.14 -12.80 -1.89
C THR A 71 3.39 -13.01 -3.20
N ALA A 72 3.21 -11.92 -3.95
CA ALA A 72 2.63 -11.93 -5.27
C ALA A 72 3.30 -12.94 -6.20
N PRO A 73 2.54 -13.63 -7.07
CA PRO A 73 3.12 -14.45 -8.14
C PRO A 73 3.88 -13.55 -9.14
N MET A 74 4.94 -14.10 -9.75
CA MET A 74 5.64 -13.44 -10.85
C MET A 74 4.83 -13.57 -12.13
N GLN A 75 3.99 -12.57 -12.42
CA GLN A 75 3.18 -12.50 -13.63
C GLN A 75 3.31 -11.12 -14.30
N THR A 76 3.17 -11.10 -15.62
CA THR A 76 3.09 -9.87 -16.43
C THR A 76 1.74 -9.18 -16.27
N ASP A 77 0.68 -9.94 -15.99
CA ASP A 77 -0.64 -9.40 -15.66
C ASP A 77 -1.26 -10.15 -14.48
N LYS A 78 -1.33 -9.48 -13.33
CA LYS A 78 -1.82 -10.07 -12.07
C LYS A 78 -3.34 -10.14 -11.98
N GLU A 79 -4.06 -9.44 -12.85
CA GLU A 79 -5.52 -9.51 -12.90
C GLU A 79 -6.03 -10.67 -13.77
N ALA A 80 -5.18 -11.18 -14.67
CA ALA A 80 -5.60 -12.06 -15.76
C ALA A 80 -5.95 -13.49 -15.31
N ASP A 81 -5.30 -14.01 -14.27
CA ASP A 81 -5.51 -15.38 -13.79
C ASP A 81 -5.85 -15.40 -12.29
N PRO A 82 -7.13 -15.52 -11.93
CA PRO A 82 -7.57 -15.60 -10.54
C PRO A 82 -7.03 -16.81 -9.77
N GLU A 83 -6.67 -17.92 -10.44
CA GLU A 83 -6.26 -19.16 -9.75
C GLU A 83 -4.93 -19.02 -9.03
N VAL A 84 -4.06 -18.12 -9.52
CA VAL A 84 -2.73 -17.90 -8.96
C VAL A 84 -2.62 -16.61 -8.14
N GLN A 85 -3.68 -15.81 -8.06
CA GLN A 85 -3.71 -14.64 -7.20
C GLN A 85 -3.48 -15.04 -5.73
N ARG A 86 -2.80 -14.17 -4.99
CA ARG A 86 -2.71 -14.26 -3.53
C ARG A 86 -3.73 -13.32 -2.93
N GLY A 87 -4.37 -13.70 -1.84
CA GLY A 87 -5.38 -12.88 -1.18
C GLY A 87 -4.80 -11.73 -0.37
N PHE A 88 -5.67 -11.14 0.44
CA PHE A 88 -5.40 -10.04 1.37
C PHE A 88 -5.83 -10.43 2.80
N ASP A 89 -5.73 -11.73 3.13
CA ASP A 89 -6.27 -12.31 4.36
C ASP A 89 -5.66 -11.68 5.63
N GLU A 90 -4.38 -11.28 5.59
CA GLU A 90 -3.71 -10.64 6.73
C GLU A 90 -4.24 -9.21 6.94
N ASP A 91 -4.46 -8.46 5.85
CA ASP A 91 -5.12 -7.15 5.92
C ASP A 91 -6.56 -7.26 6.44
N TYR A 92 -7.31 -8.26 5.97
CA TYR A 92 -8.69 -8.48 6.38
C TYR A 92 -8.79 -8.88 7.86
N ASP A 93 -7.93 -9.78 8.34
CA ASP A 93 -7.85 -10.15 9.75
C ASP A 93 -7.41 -8.98 10.64
N MET A 94 -6.43 -8.19 10.19
CA MET A 94 -5.99 -6.97 10.88
C MET A 94 -7.15 -5.98 11.01
N ALA A 95 -7.90 -5.71 9.93
CA ALA A 95 -9.06 -4.83 9.93
C ALA A 95 -10.13 -5.25 10.95
N GLY A 96 -10.31 -6.55 11.18
CA GLY A 96 -11.28 -7.07 12.16
C GLY A 96 -10.85 -7.04 13.62
N LYS A 97 -9.55 -6.80 13.87
CA LYS A 97 -8.94 -6.78 15.21
C LYS A 97 -8.60 -5.37 15.69
N LEU A 98 -8.26 -4.47 14.79
CA LEU A 98 -7.94 -3.08 15.13
C LEU A 98 -9.18 -2.27 15.52
N LYS A 99 -8.96 -1.27 16.37
CA LYS A 99 -9.95 -0.26 16.77
C LYS A 99 -9.42 1.13 16.44
N GLY A 100 -10.29 2.03 15.98
CA GLY A 100 -9.94 3.41 15.66
C GLY A 100 -9.15 3.58 14.35
N VAL A 101 -9.19 2.57 13.46
CA VAL A 101 -8.57 2.61 12.13
C VAL A 101 -9.65 2.72 11.07
N ASP A 102 -9.52 3.76 10.23
CA ASP A 102 -10.52 4.09 9.21
C ASP A 102 -10.24 3.36 7.90
N VAL A 103 -8.96 3.26 7.51
CA VAL A 103 -8.56 2.58 6.29
C VAL A 103 -7.20 1.89 6.39
N ILE A 104 -7.10 0.73 5.75
CA ILE A 104 -5.88 -0.03 5.49
C ILE A 104 -5.63 0.00 3.98
N PHE A 105 -4.45 0.49 3.57
CA PHE A 105 -3.95 0.31 2.21
C PHE A 105 -2.82 -0.71 2.22
N GLY A 106 -3.08 -1.87 1.61
CA GLY A 106 -2.17 -2.99 1.58
C GLY A 106 -1.32 -3.08 0.31
N GLY A 107 -0.27 -3.87 0.42
CA GLY A 107 0.65 -4.20 -0.68
C GLY A 107 1.15 -5.64 -0.58
N HIS A 108 2.26 -5.93 -1.26
CA HIS A 108 2.98 -7.22 -1.26
C HIS A 108 2.31 -8.38 -2.02
N SER A 109 1.02 -8.64 -1.80
CA SER A 109 0.29 -9.68 -2.53
C SER A 109 -0.06 -9.28 -3.95
N ASP A 110 -0.06 -7.97 -4.23
CA ASP A 110 -0.54 -7.37 -5.46
C ASP A 110 -1.96 -7.85 -5.83
N HIS A 111 -2.77 -8.07 -4.78
CA HIS A 111 -4.18 -8.44 -4.89
C HIS A 111 -5.03 -7.19 -5.10
N GLY A 112 -5.07 -6.67 -6.32
CA GLY A 112 -5.86 -5.48 -6.61
C GLY A 112 -7.34 -5.68 -6.28
N LEU A 113 -7.90 -4.73 -5.54
CA LEU A 113 -9.32 -4.70 -5.19
C LEU A 113 -10.02 -3.68 -6.09
N TRP A 114 -10.85 -4.15 -7.04
CA TRP A 114 -11.59 -3.28 -7.96
C TRP A 114 -12.44 -2.22 -7.24
N LYS A 115 -12.98 -2.61 -6.08
CA LYS A 115 -13.59 -1.72 -5.10
C LYS A 115 -13.02 -2.05 -3.72
N PRO A 116 -12.86 -1.05 -2.84
CA PRO A 116 -12.46 -1.32 -1.47
C PRO A 116 -13.44 -2.25 -0.76
N VAL A 117 -12.90 -3.08 0.13
CA VAL A 117 -13.68 -3.93 1.02
C VAL A 117 -13.90 -3.20 2.34
N VAL A 118 -15.10 -3.25 2.90
CA VAL A 118 -15.40 -2.68 4.22
C VAL A 118 -15.56 -3.84 5.20
N HIS A 119 -14.72 -3.89 6.22
CA HIS A 119 -14.80 -4.96 7.20
C HIS A 119 -16.09 -4.80 8.05
N PRO A 120 -16.99 -5.80 8.07
CA PRO A 120 -18.37 -5.62 8.56
C PRO A 120 -18.46 -5.37 10.08
N LYS A 121 -17.43 -5.79 10.84
CA LYS A 121 -17.41 -5.66 12.31
C LYS A 121 -16.92 -4.28 12.76
N THR A 122 -16.00 -3.68 12.01
CA THR A 122 -15.21 -2.52 12.45
C THR A 122 -15.45 -1.29 11.59
N GLY A 123 -15.99 -1.46 10.37
CA GLY A 123 -16.14 -0.37 9.41
C GLY A 123 -14.85 0.01 8.68
N THR A 124 -13.70 -0.58 9.06
CA THR A 124 -12.41 -0.31 8.44
C THR A 124 -12.43 -0.66 6.95
N VAL A 125 -12.01 0.29 6.12
CA VAL A 125 -11.91 0.13 4.68
C VAL A 125 -10.57 -0.53 4.32
N ILE A 126 -10.53 -1.39 3.31
CA ILE A 126 -9.34 -2.08 2.82
C ILE A 126 -9.21 -1.84 1.32
N GLY A 127 -8.05 -1.35 0.88
CA GLY A 127 -7.75 -1.11 -0.54
C GLY A 127 -6.37 -1.63 -0.93
N LEU A 128 -6.28 -2.28 -2.09
CA LEU A 128 -5.03 -2.82 -2.66
C LEU A 128 -5.02 -2.61 -4.18
N THR A 129 -3.83 -2.56 -4.78
CA THR A 129 -3.64 -2.48 -6.25
C THR A 129 -2.89 -3.71 -6.77
N PHE A 130 -2.90 -3.93 -8.09
CA PHE A 130 -2.22 -5.06 -8.75
C PHE A 130 -0.69 -4.88 -8.91
N GLY A 131 -0.08 -3.90 -8.23
CA GLY A 131 1.35 -3.61 -8.34
C GLY A 131 1.76 -3.01 -9.69
N GLN A 132 3.07 -2.85 -9.88
CA GLN A 132 3.73 -2.38 -11.13
C GLN A 132 3.24 -1.02 -11.68
N GLY A 133 2.44 -0.27 -10.93
CA GLY A 133 1.87 1.00 -11.38
C GLY A 133 0.79 0.86 -12.45
N LYS A 134 0.20 -0.34 -12.65
CA LYS A 134 -0.88 -0.56 -13.65
C LYS A 134 -2.16 0.21 -13.30
N TYR A 135 -2.42 0.41 -12.01
CA TYR A 135 -3.57 1.14 -11.50
C TYR A 135 -3.18 2.10 -10.37
N LEU A 136 -3.86 3.25 -10.34
CA LEU A 136 -3.90 4.17 -9.21
C LEU A 136 -5.15 3.88 -8.37
N GLY A 137 -4.96 3.60 -7.09
CA GLY A 137 -6.07 3.50 -6.14
C GLY A 137 -6.65 4.88 -5.81
N TYR A 138 -7.98 5.01 -5.88
CA TYR A 138 -8.71 6.21 -5.50
C TYR A 138 -9.78 5.86 -4.47
N THR A 139 -9.79 6.60 -3.36
CA THR A 139 -10.83 6.53 -2.33
C THR A 139 -11.26 7.93 -1.93
N LYS A 140 -12.57 8.15 -1.85
CA LYS A 140 -13.16 9.39 -1.38
C LYS A 140 -13.84 9.15 -0.05
N PHE A 141 -13.51 9.95 0.95
CA PHE A 141 -14.12 9.88 2.29
C PHE A 141 -14.87 11.17 2.62
N ALA A 142 -15.93 11.05 3.40
CA ALA A 142 -16.46 12.13 4.22
C ALA A 142 -15.84 11.99 5.62
N VAL A 143 -15.36 13.10 6.18
CA VAL A 143 -14.74 13.14 7.52
C VAL A 143 -15.51 14.16 8.36
N ASP A 144 -16.08 13.70 9.47
CA ASP A 144 -16.68 14.55 10.51
C ASP A 144 -15.64 14.74 11.63
N THR A 145 -15.03 15.91 11.67
CA THR A 145 -13.95 16.25 12.61
C THR A 145 -14.45 16.48 14.05
N GLU A 146 -15.75 16.66 14.25
CA GLU A 146 -16.32 16.81 15.60
C GLU A 146 -16.64 15.44 16.21
N LYS A 147 -17.13 14.50 15.38
CA LYS A 147 -17.48 13.13 15.81
C LYS A 147 -16.35 12.13 15.64
N HIS A 148 -15.25 12.50 14.98
CA HIS A 148 -14.18 11.61 14.54
C HIS A 148 -14.74 10.41 13.76
N ASP A 149 -15.70 10.67 12.86
CA ASP A 149 -16.35 9.65 12.03
C ASP A 149 -15.90 9.79 10.57
N VAL A 150 -15.51 8.66 9.97
CA VAL A 150 -14.98 8.60 8.61
C VAL A 150 -15.80 7.62 7.79
N LYS A 151 -16.39 8.10 6.69
CA LYS A 151 -17.26 7.31 5.82
C LYS A 151 -16.74 7.27 4.39
N LEU A 152 -16.58 6.05 3.85
CA LEU A 152 -16.28 5.85 2.43
C LEU A 152 -17.46 6.30 1.55
N LEU A 153 -17.20 7.16 0.58
CA LEU A 153 -18.16 7.63 -0.42
C LEU A 153 -17.96 6.99 -1.79
N ASP A 154 -16.71 6.81 -2.20
CA ASP A 154 -16.34 6.20 -3.49
C ASP A 154 -14.98 5.52 -3.38
N GLY A 155 -14.76 4.49 -4.19
CA GLY A 155 -13.56 3.69 -4.18
C GLY A 155 -13.39 2.91 -5.47
N LYS A 156 -12.27 3.09 -6.18
CA LYS A 156 -12.00 2.46 -7.46
C LYS A 156 -10.51 2.39 -7.78
N LEU A 157 -10.18 1.54 -8.75
CA LEU A 157 -8.89 1.53 -9.43
C LEU A 157 -8.98 2.31 -10.75
N ILE A 158 -8.07 3.24 -10.96
CA ILE A 158 -7.95 4.04 -12.19
C ILE A 158 -6.79 3.47 -13.01
N PRO A 159 -7.03 2.97 -14.25
CA PRO A 159 -5.95 2.44 -15.08
C PRO A 159 -4.94 3.52 -15.45
N VAL A 160 -3.66 3.17 -15.41
CA VAL A 160 -2.56 4.07 -15.83
C VAL A 160 -2.21 3.75 -17.28
N GLU A 161 -2.90 4.41 -18.21
CA GLU A 161 -2.68 4.25 -19.65
C GLU A 161 -1.59 5.23 -20.13
N SER A 162 -0.32 4.81 -20.12
CA SER A 162 0.81 5.72 -20.40
C SER A 162 0.77 6.40 -21.76
N ASP A 163 0.15 5.79 -22.76
CA ASP A 163 0.03 6.35 -24.11
C ASP A 163 -1.02 7.46 -24.21
N LYS A 164 -1.92 7.56 -23.21
CA LYS A 164 -2.99 8.56 -23.16
C LYS A 164 -2.72 9.69 -22.15
N LEU A 165 -1.61 9.62 -21.42
CA LEU A 165 -1.28 10.56 -20.35
C LEU A 165 -0.05 11.37 -20.71
N GLU A 166 -0.12 12.68 -20.47
CA GLU A 166 1.07 13.52 -20.55
C GLU A 166 2.06 13.13 -19.45
N ARG A 167 3.33 12.95 -19.82
CA ARG A 167 4.37 12.61 -18.86
C ARG A 167 4.73 13.84 -18.05
N ASP A 168 4.77 13.68 -16.72
CA ASP A 168 5.32 14.73 -15.85
C ASP A 168 6.77 15.02 -16.23
N LYS A 169 7.07 16.31 -16.48
CA LYS A 169 8.38 16.73 -16.97
C LYS A 169 9.48 16.42 -15.97
N LYS A 170 9.26 16.70 -14.69
CA LYS A 170 10.26 16.51 -13.63
C LYS A 170 10.63 15.03 -13.47
N THR A 171 9.62 14.16 -13.46
CA THR A 171 9.80 12.70 -13.36
C THR A 171 10.48 12.16 -14.62
N SER A 172 10.10 12.64 -15.81
CA SER A 172 10.72 12.26 -17.08
C SER A 172 12.20 12.64 -17.13
N ASP A 173 12.55 13.84 -16.65
CA ASP A 173 13.94 14.31 -16.59
C ASP A 173 14.77 13.44 -15.63
N LEU A 174 14.22 13.03 -14.47
CA LEU A 174 14.90 12.12 -13.54
C LEU A 174 15.19 10.76 -14.18
N ILE A 175 14.20 10.16 -14.86
CA ILE A 175 14.37 8.88 -15.56
C ILE A 175 15.40 9.00 -16.69
N ALA A 176 15.33 10.08 -17.47
CA ALA A 176 16.26 10.33 -18.56
C ALA A 176 17.71 10.50 -18.05
N ASN A 177 17.89 11.21 -16.94
CA ASN A 177 19.20 11.40 -16.32
C ASN A 177 19.77 10.09 -15.78
N ALA A 178 18.96 9.26 -15.10
CA ALA A 178 19.39 7.94 -14.65
C ALA A 178 19.81 7.05 -15.83
N ARG A 179 19.04 7.02 -16.93
CA ARG A 179 19.41 6.26 -18.13
C ARG A 179 20.68 6.76 -18.81
N LYS A 180 20.94 8.07 -18.79
CA LYS A 180 22.20 8.65 -19.32
C LYS A 180 23.42 8.27 -18.48
N GLN A 181 23.25 8.07 -17.17
CA GLN A 181 24.35 7.65 -16.28
C GLN A 181 24.74 6.18 -16.49
N TYR A 182 23.80 5.36 -16.96
CA TYR A 182 23.99 3.92 -17.17
C TYR A 182 23.57 3.50 -18.60
N PRO A 183 24.26 3.99 -19.64
CA PRO A 183 23.90 3.71 -21.03
C PRO A 183 23.96 2.22 -21.38
N GLU A 184 24.74 1.42 -20.65
CA GLU A 184 24.85 -0.03 -20.79
C GLU A 184 23.52 -0.76 -20.55
N LEU A 185 22.60 -0.17 -19.77
CA LEU A 185 21.26 -0.74 -19.57
C LEU A 185 20.41 -0.75 -20.85
N GLY A 186 20.80 0.04 -21.86
CA GLY A 186 20.17 0.05 -23.19
C GLY A 186 20.82 -0.89 -24.20
N GLN A 187 21.85 -1.65 -23.80
CA GLN A 187 22.53 -2.56 -24.70
C GLN A 187 21.59 -3.67 -25.19
N GLN A 188 21.48 -3.84 -26.51
CA GLN A 188 20.81 -4.99 -27.09
C GLN A 188 21.67 -6.23 -26.87
N LEU A 189 21.17 -7.17 -26.06
CA LEU A 189 21.87 -8.43 -25.75
C LEU A 189 21.43 -9.59 -26.65
N ALA A 190 20.17 -9.59 -27.09
CA ALA A 190 19.59 -10.60 -27.95
C ALA A 190 18.37 -10.04 -28.71
N THR A 191 17.93 -10.75 -29.74
CA THR A 191 16.66 -10.50 -30.45
C THR A 191 15.83 -11.77 -30.40
N ILE A 192 14.54 -11.63 -30.13
CA ILE A 192 13.56 -12.70 -30.29
C ILE A 192 12.88 -12.43 -31.63
N ASN A 193 12.98 -13.38 -32.56
CA ASN A 193 12.20 -13.36 -33.80
C ASN A 193 10.90 -14.12 -33.54
N ASP A 194 9.77 -13.54 -33.96
CA ASP A 194 8.46 -14.18 -33.93
C ASP A 194 8.40 -15.41 -34.86
#